data_AF-A0A7R7ZM50-F1
#
_entry.id   AF-A0A7R7ZM50-F1
#
_cell.length_a   1.000
_cell.length_b   1.000
_cell.length_c   1.000
_cell.angle_alpha   90.00
_cell.angle_beta   90.00
_cell.angle_gamma   90.00
#
_symmetry.space_group_name_H-M   'P 1'
#
loop_
_entity.id
_entity.type
_entity.pdbx_description
1 polymer ?
#
loop_
_entity_poly.entity_id
_entity_poly.type
_entity_poly.pdbx_seq_one_letter_code
_entity_poly.pdbx_strand_id
1 'polypeptide(L)'
;MQAFLRESYNPSAHREAPSSGYIFSLPILSQLGIMLPRYLLLEGVSVDWTARINQLDLGKLKDHITETPPIVLLVSGSSQDQQVRFGLFYPKGSVEEERPCIFQLEPVHRVLRTPSSKKENVSIQVDLDKNKNPILAALITWKRESSIAYEPDGEGSALIGRLAIEYDTMSLVVSEEGLGRFTVQRENYPKIDEHFRVDVVELLKCDHQRVFVGDFDY
;
A
#
# COMPACT_ATOMS: atom_id res chain seq x y z
N MET A 1 37.90 9.70 -23.81
CA MET A 1 36.44 9.71 -24.07
C MET A 1 35.59 9.53 -22.80
N GLN A 2 36.01 10.04 -21.63
CA GLN A 2 35.17 10.05 -20.41
C GLN A 2 34.95 11.46 -19.83
N ALA A 3 35.60 12.49 -20.38
CA ALA A 3 35.46 13.87 -19.92
C ALA A 3 34.16 14.55 -20.42
N PHE A 4 33.66 14.15 -21.59
CA PHE A 4 32.49 14.78 -22.23
C PHE A 4 31.15 14.47 -21.55
N LEU A 5 31.07 13.38 -20.78
CA LEU A 5 29.86 13.00 -20.05
C LEU A 5 29.74 13.65 -18.67
N ARG A 6 30.81 14.31 -18.17
CA ARG A 6 30.77 15.04 -16.90
C ARG A 6 30.35 16.50 -17.04
N GLU A 7 30.52 17.10 -18.21
CA GLU A 7 30.19 18.52 -18.44
C GLU A 7 28.72 18.75 -18.85
N SER A 8 27.96 17.69 -19.10
CA SER A 8 26.52 17.77 -19.43
C SER A 8 25.59 17.51 -18.24
N TYR A 9 26.13 17.15 -17.07
CA TYR A 9 25.34 17.02 -15.85
C TYR A 9 25.42 18.29 -15.01
N ASN A 10 24.75 19.33 -15.49
CA ASN A 10 24.35 20.45 -14.66
C ASN A 10 23.02 20.03 -14.00
N PRO A 11 22.96 19.69 -12.70
CA PRO A 11 21.68 19.48 -12.02
C PRO A 11 21.05 20.84 -11.74
N SER A 12 20.79 21.62 -12.79
CA SER A 12 19.94 22.79 -12.76
C SER A 12 18.50 22.41 -13.10
N ALA A 13 18.06 21.22 -12.68
CA ALA A 13 16.66 21.04 -12.39
C ALA A 13 16.43 21.72 -11.04
N HIS A 14 16.11 23.01 -11.07
CA HIS A 14 15.12 23.49 -10.12
C HIS A 14 13.96 22.51 -10.27
N ARG A 15 13.88 21.54 -9.35
CA ARG A 15 12.64 20.82 -9.09
C ARG A 15 11.66 21.93 -8.75
N GLU A 16 10.93 22.42 -9.74
CA GLU A 16 9.65 23.05 -9.46
C GLU A 16 8.93 22.03 -8.59
N ALA A 17 8.82 22.36 -7.30
CA ALA A 17 7.95 21.64 -6.40
C ALA A 17 6.59 21.62 -7.11
N PRO A 18 5.97 20.45 -7.35
CA PRO A 18 4.72 20.38 -8.08
C PRO A 18 3.77 21.40 -7.48
N SER A 19 3.36 22.36 -8.31
CA SER A 19 2.45 23.41 -7.89
C SER A 19 1.13 22.76 -7.51
N SER A 20 0.78 22.89 -6.22
CA SER A 20 -0.52 22.61 -5.61
C SER A 20 -0.85 21.12 -5.36
N GLY A 21 -1.00 20.77 -4.08
CA GLY A 21 -2.04 19.86 -3.55
C GLY A 21 -2.13 18.40 -3.98
N TYR A 22 -1.39 17.94 -4.99
CA TYR A 22 -1.51 16.58 -5.53
C TYR A 22 -0.24 15.74 -5.28
N ILE A 23 -0.42 14.44 -5.07
CA ILE A 23 0.67 13.46 -4.94
C ILE A 23 1.00 12.89 -6.32
N PHE A 24 -0.02 12.55 -7.10
CA PHE A 24 0.10 11.94 -8.41
C PHE A 24 0.80 12.87 -9.40
N SER A 25 1.88 12.37 -9.98
CA SER A 25 2.73 13.08 -10.93
C SER A 25 3.47 12.08 -11.80
N LEU A 26 4.04 12.51 -12.92
CA LEU A 26 4.80 11.62 -13.81
C LEU A 26 5.94 10.84 -13.12
N PRO A 27 6.73 11.45 -12.20
CA PRO A 27 7.72 10.69 -11.44
C PRO A 27 7.11 9.61 -10.56
N ILE A 28 5.99 9.90 -9.90
CA ILE A 28 5.27 8.92 -9.06
C ILE A 28 4.69 7.81 -9.93
N LEU A 29 4.08 8.14 -11.06
CA LEU A 29 3.57 7.16 -12.02
C LEU A 29 4.69 6.22 -12.50
N SER A 30 5.88 6.77 -12.78
CA SER A 30 7.04 5.96 -13.17
C SER A 30 7.49 4.99 -12.07
N GLN A 31 7.48 5.42 -10.80
CA GLN A 31 7.77 4.55 -9.66
C GLN A 31 6.70 3.46 -9.50
N LEU A 32 5.42 3.84 -9.60
CA LEU A 32 4.31 2.90 -9.57
C LEU A 32 4.42 1.86 -10.68
N GLY A 33 4.95 2.19 -11.86
CA GLY A 33 5.12 1.25 -12.98
C GLY A 33 6.14 0.15 -12.72
N ILE A 34 7.06 0.38 -11.79
CA ILE A 34 8.03 -0.63 -11.36
C ILE A 34 7.44 -1.49 -10.25
N MET A 35 6.55 -0.92 -9.42
CA MET A 35 6.04 -1.53 -8.20
C MET A 35 4.73 -2.29 -8.37
N LEU A 36 3.82 -1.78 -9.18
CA LEU A 36 2.49 -2.34 -9.37
C LEU A 36 2.53 -3.48 -10.40
N PRO A 37 1.55 -4.40 -10.35
CA PRO A 37 1.44 -5.46 -11.34
C PRO A 37 1.39 -4.95 -12.79
N ARG A 38 2.02 -5.69 -13.70
CA ARG A 38 2.19 -5.30 -15.11
C ARG A 38 0.89 -5.26 -15.92
N TYR A 39 -0.18 -5.85 -15.41
CA TYR A 39 -1.49 -5.84 -16.07
C TYR A 39 -2.21 -4.49 -15.92
N LEU A 40 -1.81 -3.67 -14.94
CA LEU A 40 -2.30 -2.30 -14.81
C LEU A 40 -1.69 -1.47 -15.93
N LEU A 41 -2.55 -1.01 -16.83
CA LEU A 41 -2.16 -0.02 -17.83
C LEU A 41 -2.07 1.33 -17.13
N LEU A 42 -0.85 1.72 -16.77
CA LEU A 42 -0.60 3.01 -16.14
C LEU A 42 -1.00 4.21 -17.01
N GLU A 43 -1.11 4.01 -18.31
CA GLU A 43 -1.65 4.97 -19.27
C GLU A 43 -3.13 5.32 -18.98
N GLY A 44 -3.86 4.41 -18.32
CA GLY A 44 -5.25 4.58 -17.90
C GLY A 44 -5.42 4.88 -16.41
N VAL A 45 -4.35 5.25 -15.69
CA VAL A 45 -4.44 5.63 -14.28
C VAL A 45 -4.80 7.10 -14.17
N SER A 46 -5.87 7.39 -13.43
CA SER A 46 -6.34 8.75 -13.18
C SER A 46 -6.65 8.94 -11.69
N VAL A 47 -6.59 10.19 -11.22
CA VAL A 47 -7.01 10.55 -9.87
C VAL A 47 -8.53 10.53 -9.84
N ASP A 48 -9.11 9.62 -9.07
CA ASP A 48 -10.56 9.57 -8.85
C ASP A 48 -10.99 10.55 -7.75
N TRP A 49 -10.16 10.65 -6.71
CA TRP A 49 -10.43 11.52 -5.58
C TRP A 49 -9.13 12.01 -4.95
N THR A 50 -9.15 13.25 -4.45
CA THR A 50 -8.04 13.84 -3.71
C THR A 50 -8.58 14.75 -2.60
N ALA A 51 -7.90 14.77 -1.46
CA ALA A 51 -8.13 15.79 -0.45
C ALA A 51 -6.84 16.14 0.27
N ARG A 52 -6.69 17.43 0.54
CA ARG A 52 -5.76 17.91 1.57
C ARG A 52 -6.33 17.63 2.94
N ILE A 53 -5.48 17.59 3.95
CA ILE A 53 -5.93 17.21 5.29
C ILE A 53 -7.01 18.15 5.87
N ASN A 54 -6.91 19.45 5.62
CA ASN A 54 -7.91 20.43 6.05
C ASN A 54 -9.25 20.35 5.29
N GLN A 55 -9.33 19.49 4.28
CA GLN A 55 -10.50 19.24 3.44
C GLN A 55 -10.87 17.75 3.43
N LEU A 56 -10.20 16.93 4.25
CA LEU A 56 -10.39 15.50 4.31
C LEU A 56 -11.78 15.21 4.89
N ASP A 57 -12.62 14.59 4.07
CA ASP A 57 -13.94 14.10 4.44
C ASP A 57 -13.96 12.61 4.13
N LEU A 58 -13.83 11.81 5.19
CA LEU A 58 -13.77 10.36 5.05
C LEU A 58 -15.10 9.76 4.60
N GLY A 59 -16.22 10.44 4.86
CA GLY A 59 -17.53 10.06 4.35
C GLY A 59 -17.54 10.07 2.82
N LYS A 60 -17.05 11.17 2.21
CA LYS A 60 -16.91 11.25 0.75
C LYS A 60 -15.93 10.23 0.20
N LEU A 61 -14.76 10.07 0.82
CA LEU A 61 -13.79 9.07 0.38
C LEU A 61 -14.39 7.66 0.34
N LYS A 62 -15.21 7.31 1.33
CA LYS A 62 -15.92 6.02 1.38
C LYS A 62 -16.78 5.80 0.14
N ASP A 63 -17.47 6.84 -0.34
CA ASP A 63 -18.33 6.76 -1.53
C ASP A 63 -17.52 6.55 -2.82
N HIS A 64 -16.25 6.99 -2.84
CA HIS A 64 -15.31 6.78 -3.96
C HIS A 64 -14.62 5.40 -3.95
N ILE A 65 -14.59 4.72 -2.80
CA ILE A 65 -14.10 3.33 -2.73
C ILE A 65 -15.18 2.42 -3.34
N THR A 66 -15.15 2.29 -4.67
CA THR A 66 -16.09 1.49 -5.46
C THR A 66 -15.75 0.00 -5.45
N GLU A 67 -16.67 -0.84 -5.93
CA GLU A 67 -16.47 -2.30 -5.96
C GLU A 67 -15.73 -2.84 -7.19
N THR A 68 -15.44 -2.03 -8.21
CA THR A 68 -15.30 -2.56 -9.57
C THR A 68 -14.03 -2.20 -10.37
N PRO A 69 -13.08 -1.38 -9.88
CA PRO A 69 -11.71 -1.42 -10.41
C PRO A 69 -10.64 -1.62 -9.34
N PRO A 70 -9.40 -1.98 -9.74
CA PRO A 70 -8.27 -2.00 -8.83
C PRO A 70 -7.94 -0.57 -8.41
N ILE A 71 -7.73 -0.40 -7.11
CA ILE A 71 -7.58 0.90 -6.45
C ILE A 71 -6.14 1.06 -5.98
N VAL A 72 -5.58 2.24 -6.18
CA VAL A 72 -4.33 2.66 -5.53
C VAL A 72 -4.64 3.82 -4.60
N LEU A 73 -4.44 3.61 -3.30
CA LEU A 73 -4.46 4.67 -2.30
C LEU A 73 -3.06 5.24 -2.16
N LEU A 74 -2.90 6.55 -2.27
CA LEU A 74 -1.67 7.27 -1.98
C LEU A 74 -1.89 8.21 -0.80
N VAL A 75 -0.90 8.27 0.09
CA VAL A 75 -0.89 9.19 1.22
C VAL A 75 0.46 9.85 1.28
N SER A 76 0.47 11.18 1.36
CA SER A 76 1.68 11.97 1.55
C SER A 76 1.61 12.76 2.84
N GLY A 77 2.79 13.04 3.38
CA GLY A 77 2.89 13.72 4.66
C GLY A 77 4.32 14.07 5.03
N SER A 78 4.51 14.34 6.31
CA SER A 78 5.81 14.59 6.91
C SER A 78 6.00 13.81 8.22
N SER A 79 7.21 13.32 8.45
CA SER A 79 7.65 12.72 9.71
C SER A 79 9.02 13.27 10.05
N GLN A 80 9.19 13.86 11.23
CA GLN A 80 10.46 14.46 11.67
C GLN A 80 11.11 15.39 10.61
N ASP A 81 10.30 16.28 10.04
CA ASP A 81 10.69 17.20 8.96
C ASP A 81 11.12 16.55 7.63
N GLN A 82 10.96 15.24 7.50
CA GLN A 82 11.19 14.50 6.26
C GLN A 82 9.86 14.21 5.57
N GLN A 83 9.82 14.41 4.25
CA GLN A 83 8.66 14.03 3.45
C GLN A 83 8.52 12.52 3.40
N VAL A 84 7.30 12.04 3.60
CA VAL A 84 6.94 10.63 3.52
C VAL A 84 5.84 10.44 2.49
N ARG A 85 5.91 9.33 1.75
CA ARG A 85 4.87 8.94 0.81
C ARG A 85 4.66 7.44 0.90
N PHE A 86 3.44 7.06 1.21
CA PHE A 86 3.00 5.68 1.33
C PHE A 86 1.88 5.41 0.34
N GLY A 87 1.65 4.14 0.05
CA GLY A 87 0.47 3.75 -0.67
C GLY A 87 0.11 2.29 -0.47
N LEU A 88 -1.09 1.98 -0.93
CA LEU A 88 -1.65 0.64 -0.91
C LEU A 88 -2.32 0.37 -2.25
N PHE A 89 -2.06 -0.82 -2.78
CA PHE A 89 -2.70 -1.35 -3.96
C PHE A 89 -3.69 -2.45 -3.57
N TYR A 90 -4.93 -2.32 -4.05
CA TYR A 90 -5.97 -3.30 -3.86
C TYR A 90 -6.43 -3.85 -5.23
N PRO A 91 -6.10 -5.11 -5.57
CA PRO A 91 -6.48 -5.75 -6.82
C PRO A 91 -7.94 -6.24 -6.75
N LYS A 92 -8.91 -5.34 -6.67
CA LYS A 92 -10.32 -5.73 -6.80
C LYS A 92 -10.67 -5.82 -8.28
N GLY A 93 -11.16 -6.98 -8.73
CA GLY A 93 -12.01 -7.03 -9.93
C GLY A 93 -11.57 -7.78 -11.20
N SER A 94 -10.41 -8.45 -11.34
CA SER A 94 -10.29 -9.33 -12.55
C SER A 94 -9.21 -10.41 -12.65
N VAL A 95 -8.30 -10.63 -11.69
CA VAL A 95 -7.31 -11.73 -11.83
C VAL A 95 -7.04 -12.40 -10.49
N GLU A 96 -7.33 -13.69 -10.37
CA GLU A 96 -7.18 -14.50 -9.15
C GLU A 96 -5.73 -14.62 -8.64
N GLU A 97 -4.74 -14.21 -9.44
CA GLU A 97 -3.32 -14.38 -9.11
C GLU A 97 -2.66 -13.12 -8.51
N GLU A 98 -3.36 -11.99 -8.48
CA GLU A 98 -2.73 -10.70 -8.24
C GLU A 98 -2.87 -10.23 -6.80
N ARG A 99 -1.74 -9.83 -6.22
CA ARG A 99 -1.65 -9.63 -4.76
C ARG A 99 -1.74 -8.18 -4.36
N PRO A 100 -2.47 -7.89 -3.27
CA PRO A 100 -2.37 -6.61 -2.60
C PRO A 100 -0.93 -6.33 -2.19
N CYS A 101 -0.58 -5.06 -2.19
CA CYS A 101 0.68 -4.64 -1.63
C CYS A 101 0.55 -3.30 -0.95
N ILE A 102 1.38 -3.09 0.06
CA ILE A 102 1.62 -1.78 0.64
C ILE A 102 3.04 -1.36 0.23
N PHE A 103 3.24 -0.09 -0.03
CA PHE A 103 4.51 0.41 -0.48
C PHE A 103 4.81 1.77 0.14
N GLN A 104 6.10 2.10 0.14
CA GLN A 104 6.62 3.39 0.51
C GLN A 104 7.46 3.89 -0.65
N LEU A 105 7.19 5.12 -1.06
CA LEU A 105 7.92 5.81 -2.12
C LEU A 105 9.01 6.71 -1.52
N GLU A 106 8.73 7.29 -0.34
CA GLU A 106 9.65 8.15 0.40
C GLU A 106 9.55 7.95 1.92
N PRO A 107 10.66 8.10 2.66
CA PRO A 107 12.03 8.29 2.15
C PRO A 107 12.69 7.03 1.62
N VAL A 108 12.20 5.84 2.00
CA VAL A 108 12.76 4.55 1.56
C VAL A 108 11.82 3.94 0.53
N HIS A 109 12.32 3.79 -0.70
CA HIS A 109 11.56 3.16 -1.77
C HIS A 109 11.49 1.64 -1.56
N ARG A 110 10.33 1.12 -1.14
CA ARG A 110 10.12 -0.33 -0.87
C ARG A 110 8.69 -0.76 -1.13
N VAL A 111 8.53 -2.01 -1.57
CA VAL A 111 7.23 -2.67 -1.75
C VAL A 111 7.17 -3.89 -0.86
N LEU A 112 6.05 -4.04 -0.15
CA LEU A 112 5.82 -5.16 0.76
C LEU A 112 4.62 -5.94 0.26
N ARG A 113 4.90 -7.19 -0.14
CA ARG A 113 3.90 -8.14 -0.64
C ARG A 113 3.73 -9.28 0.35
N THR A 114 2.54 -9.84 0.34
CA THR A 114 2.16 -11.03 1.08
C THR A 114 2.77 -12.31 0.46
N PRO A 115 2.98 -13.37 1.25
CA PRO A 115 3.53 -14.64 0.76
C PRO A 115 2.58 -15.36 -0.21
N SER A 116 3.14 -16.05 -1.21
CA SER A 116 2.38 -16.64 -2.32
C SER A 116 1.42 -17.77 -2.02
N SER A 117 1.57 -18.41 -0.87
CA SER A 117 0.85 -19.62 -0.52
C SER A 117 -0.32 -19.39 0.42
N LYS A 118 -0.62 -18.13 0.80
CA LYS A 118 -1.54 -17.83 1.90
C LYS A 118 -2.78 -17.11 1.41
N LYS A 119 -3.93 -17.47 1.99
CA LYS A 119 -5.17 -16.71 1.81
C LYS A 119 -5.01 -15.35 2.49
N GLU A 120 -5.24 -14.31 1.72
CA GLU A 120 -5.10 -12.92 2.12
C GLU A 120 -6.48 -12.29 2.22
N ASN A 121 -6.71 -11.53 3.27
CA ASN A 121 -7.87 -10.67 3.41
C ASN A 121 -7.40 -9.23 3.31
N VAL A 122 -7.89 -8.53 2.30
CA VAL A 122 -7.62 -7.12 2.05
C VAL A 122 -8.90 -6.36 2.27
N SER A 123 -8.82 -5.28 3.02
CA SER A 123 -9.95 -4.39 3.21
C SER A 123 -9.48 -2.96 3.32
N ILE A 124 -10.14 -2.06 2.61
CA ILE A 124 -10.08 -0.64 2.88
C ILE A 124 -11.37 -0.32 3.63
N GLN A 125 -11.23 0.07 4.89
CA GLN A 125 -12.35 0.36 5.78
C GLN A 125 -12.31 1.83 6.14
N VAL A 126 -13.49 2.45 6.17
CA VAL A 126 -13.67 3.80 6.69
C VAL A 126 -14.55 3.69 7.93
N ASP A 127 -13.96 3.95 9.08
CA ASP A 127 -14.68 4.04 10.35
C ASP A 127 -15.09 5.50 10.59
N LEU A 128 -16.40 5.71 10.62
CA LEU A 128 -17.04 7.02 10.78
C LEU A 128 -17.69 7.17 12.17
N ASP A 129 -17.36 6.31 13.13
CA ASP A 129 -17.86 6.42 14.51
C ASP A 129 -17.47 7.79 15.09
N LYS A 130 -18.41 8.73 15.17
CA LYS A 130 -18.19 10.10 15.65
C LYS A 130 -17.74 10.20 17.10
N ASN A 131 -17.91 9.14 17.89
CA ASN A 131 -17.41 9.10 19.28
C ASN A 131 -15.93 8.73 19.34
N LYS A 132 -15.38 8.27 18.22
CA LYS A 132 -13.95 8.05 17.98
C LYS A 132 -13.54 9.03 16.89
N ASN A 133 -12.26 9.34 16.78
CA ASN A 133 -11.81 10.17 15.67
C ASN A 133 -11.99 9.35 14.38
N PRO A 134 -12.70 9.86 13.35
CA PRO A 134 -12.91 9.10 12.12
C PRO A 134 -11.57 8.70 11.49
N ILE A 135 -11.50 7.46 11.01
CA ILE A 135 -10.28 6.90 10.40
C ILE A 135 -10.56 6.15 9.10
N LEU A 136 -9.63 6.30 8.17
CA LEU A 136 -9.43 5.41 7.04
C LEU A 136 -8.37 4.38 7.45
N ALA A 137 -8.71 3.10 7.36
CA ALA A 137 -7.80 1.99 7.60
C ALA A 137 -7.73 1.11 6.36
N ALA A 138 -6.59 1.14 5.66
CA ALA A 138 -6.29 0.21 4.58
C ALA A 138 -5.45 -0.93 5.15
N LEU A 139 -5.98 -2.15 5.13
CA LEU A 139 -5.48 -3.32 5.84
C LEU A 139 -5.26 -4.50 4.89
N ILE A 140 -4.10 -5.13 5.01
CA ILE A 140 -3.79 -6.41 4.40
C ILE A 140 -3.43 -7.38 5.52
N THR A 141 -4.19 -8.46 5.65
CA THR A 141 -3.98 -9.50 6.67
C THR A 141 -3.90 -10.87 6.00
N TRP A 142 -3.07 -11.77 6.53
CA TRP A 142 -3.03 -13.14 6.03
C TRP A 142 -2.79 -14.13 7.16
N LYS A 143 -3.42 -15.30 7.03
CA LYS A 143 -3.38 -16.34 8.05
C LYS A 143 -2.03 -17.05 8.02
N ARG A 144 -1.35 -17.11 9.15
CA ARG A 144 -0.28 -18.08 9.40
C ARG A 144 -0.83 -19.20 10.26
N GLU A 145 -0.53 -20.42 9.84
CA GLU A 145 -0.66 -21.60 10.69
C GLU A 145 0.72 -21.88 11.28
N SER A 146 0.85 -21.79 12.60
CA SER A 146 2.03 -22.23 13.33
C SER A 146 1.67 -23.47 14.13
N SER A 147 2.38 -24.56 13.89
CA SER A 147 2.28 -25.77 14.70
C SER A 147 3.23 -25.63 15.88
N ILE A 148 2.68 -25.43 17.08
CA ILE A 148 3.47 -25.48 18.31
C ILE A 148 3.48 -26.95 18.76
N ALA A 149 4.64 -27.59 18.63
CA ALA A 149 4.90 -28.89 19.21
C ALA A 149 5.32 -28.69 20.67
N TYR A 150 4.56 -29.25 21.60
CA TYR A 150 4.99 -29.38 22.98
C TYR A 150 5.55 -30.79 23.15
N GLU A 151 6.80 -30.90 23.60
CA GLU A 151 7.30 -32.14 24.18
C GLU A 151 6.80 -32.20 25.62
N PRO A 152 5.88 -33.11 25.97
CA PRO A 152 5.57 -33.35 27.36
C PRO A 152 6.81 -33.95 28.05
N ASP A 153 7.25 -33.33 29.14
CA ASP A 153 8.27 -33.88 30.04
C ASP A 153 7.75 -35.21 30.63
N GLY A 154 8.00 -36.32 29.94
CA GLY A 154 7.63 -37.65 30.40
C GLY A 154 7.82 -38.73 29.33
N GLU A 155 8.57 -39.79 29.70
CA GLU A 155 8.73 -41.00 28.89
C GLU A 155 7.35 -41.62 28.57
N GLY A 156 6.87 -41.41 27.35
CA GLY A 156 5.74 -42.16 26.79
C GLY A 156 4.54 -41.36 26.28
N SER A 157 4.61 -40.04 26.09
CA SER A 157 3.45 -39.28 25.58
C SER A 157 3.61 -38.82 24.14
N ALA A 158 2.55 -39.07 23.34
CA ALA A 158 2.46 -38.64 21.95
C ALA A 158 2.55 -37.12 21.81
N LEU A 159 3.22 -36.65 20.74
CA LEU A 159 3.25 -35.26 20.30
C LEU A 159 1.82 -34.74 20.11
N ILE A 160 1.35 -33.88 21.01
CA ILE A 160 0.10 -33.12 20.83
C ILE A 160 0.48 -31.76 20.26
N GLY A 161 0.39 -31.62 18.94
CA GLY A 161 0.55 -30.34 18.26
C GLY A 161 -0.68 -29.47 18.46
N ARG A 162 -0.52 -28.25 19.00
CA ARG A 162 -1.59 -27.24 18.99
C ARG A 162 -1.35 -26.31 17.80
N LEU A 163 -2.33 -26.21 16.91
CA LEU A 163 -2.30 -25.24 15.81
C LEU A 163 -2.65 -23.87 16.39
N ALA A 164 -1.67 -22.97 16.48
CA ALA A 164 -1.91 -21.56 16.74
C ALA A 164 -2.16 -20.87 15.39
N ILE A 165 -3.20 -20.05 15.33
CA ILE A 165 -3.50 -19.22 14.17
C ILE A 165 -3.04 -17.81 14.51
N GLU A 166 -1.99 -17.37 13.84
CA GLU A 166 -1.47 -16.01 13.97
C GLU A 166 -1.71 -15.24 12.67
N TYR A 167 -1.90 -13.93 12.78
CA TYR A 167 -2.10 -13.06 11.62
C TYR A 167 -0.94 -12.10 11.52
N ASP A 168 -0.29 -12.10 10.36
CA ASP A 168 0.53 -10.96 9.98
C ASP A 168 -0.35 -9.85 9.43
N THR A 169 0.09 -8.61 9.63
CA THR A 169 -0.68 -7.43 9.24
C THR A 169 0.20 -6.39 8.58
N MET A 170 -0.36 -5.73 7.58
CA MET A 170 0.17 -4.52 6.98
C MET A 170 -0.95 -3.49 6.93
N SER A 171 -0.68 -2.28 7.40
CA SER A 171 -1.71 -1.26 7.51
C SER A 171 -1.22 0.14 7.18
N LEU A 172 -2.05 0.89 6.48
CA LEU A 172 -1.95 2.34 6.32
C LEU A 172 -3.21 2.97 6.91
N VAL A 173 -3.05 3.72 7.99
CA VAL A 173 -4.15 4.38 8.71
C VAL A 173 -4.00 5.88 8.61
N VAL A 174 -5.10 6.57 8.35
CA VAL A 174 -5.19 8.04 8.29
C VAL A 174 -6.41 8.51 9.07
N SER A 175 -6.25 9.51 9.93
CA SER A 175 -7.36 10.18 10.62
C SER A 175 -7.70 11.53 10.00
N GLU A 176 -8.93 12.01 10.23
CA GLU A 176 -9.34 13.37 9.86
C GLU A 176 -8.54 14.48 10.58
N GLU A 177 -7.92 14.16 11.71
CA GLU A 177 -7.04 15.09 12.45
C GLU A 177 -5.65 15.24 11.82
N GLY A 178 -5.34 14.49 10.76
CA GLY A 178 -4.06 14.56 10.07
C GLY A 178 -3.00 13.66 10.66
N LEU A 179 -3.39 12.63 11.39
CA LEU A 179 -2.46 11.63 11.89
C LEU A 179 -2.45 10.42 10.96
N GLY A 180 -1.25 10.05 10.54
CA GLY A 180 -0.97 8.89 9.71
C GLY A 180 -0.15 7.86 10.47
N ARG A 181 -0.43 6.58 10.21
CA ARG A 181 0.35 5.46 10.74
C ARG A 181 0.54 4.38 9.67
N PHE A 182 1.79 4.01 9.43
CA PHE A 182 2.19 2.90 8.56
C PHE A 182 2.76 1.79 9.43
N THR A 183 2.15 0.60 9.39
CA THR A 183 2.58 -0.53 10.22
C THR A 183 2.75 -1.78 9.39
N VAL A 184 3.82 -2.52 9.68
CA VAL A 184 4.08 -3.85 9.13
C VAL A 184 4.49 -4.74 10.29
N GLN A 185 3.66 -5.73 10.58
CA GLN A 185 3.92 -6.72 11.60
C GLN A 185 3.96 -8.10 10.94
N ARG A 186 5.16 -8.70 10.94
CA ARG A 186 5.39 -10.05 10.45
C ARG A 186 6.24 -10.80 11.46
N GLU A 187 5.87 -12.04 11.78
CA GLU A 187 6.72 -12.91 12.59
C GLU A 187 8.10 -13.08 11.93
N ASN A 188 9.16 -13.10 12.75
CA ASN A 188 10.56 -13.23 12.33
C ASN A 188 11.12 -12.06 11.52
N TYR A 189 10.40 -10.94 11.41
CA TYR A 189 10.91 -9.70 10.82
C TYR A 189 10.77 -8.53 11.81
N PRO A 190 11.67 -7.52 11.74
CA PRO A 190 11.51 -6.30 12.50
C PRO A 190 10.15 -5.64 12.22
N LYS A 191 9.45 -5.27 13.29
CA LYS A 191 8.21 -4.50 13.19
C LYS A 191 8.53 -3.12 12.62
N ILE A 192 7.78 -2.71 11.59
CA ILE A 192 7.79 -1.33 11.10
C ILE A 192 6.58 -0.63 11.72
N ASP A 193 6.79 0.53 12.33
CA ASP A 193 5.74 1.33 12.97
C ASP A 193 6.06 2.83 12.83
N GLU A 194 5.67 3.40 11.70
CA GLU A 194 5.98 4.78 11.32
C GLU A 194 4.77 5.67 11.53
N HIS A 195 4.96 6.77 12.25
CA HIS A 195 3.94 7.80 12.49
C HIS A 195 4.30 9.06 11.71
N PHE A 196 3.30 9.71 11.13
CA PHE A 196 3.51 10.89 10.30
C PHE A 196 2.30 11.82 10.33
N ARG A 197 2.51 13.08 9.97
CA ARG A 197 1.44 14.05 9.72
C ARG A 197 1.01 13.96 8.27
N VAL A 198 -0.29 13.82 8.05
CA VAL A 198 -0.87 13.66 6.72
C VAL A 198 -1.09 15.04 6.12
N ASP A 199 -0.63 15.22 4.89
CA ASP A 199 -0.84 16.46 4.13
C ASP A 199 -1.92 16.26 3.05
N VAL A 200 -1.84 15.15 2.32
CA VAL A 200 -2.72 14.83 1.18
C VAL A 200 -3.02 13.33 1.15
N VAL A 201 -4.25 12.99 0.78
CA VAL A 201 -4.70 11.64 0.45
C VAL A 201 -5.25 11.63 -0.97
N GLU A 202 -4.87 10.64 -1.77
CA GLU A 202 -5.38 10.45 -3.12
C GLU A 202 -5.83 9.02 -3.37
N LEU A 203 -6.95 8.89 -4.06
CA LEU A 203 -7.44 7.64 -4.60
C LEU A 203 -7.25 7.66 -6.11
N LEU A 204 -6.47 6.71 -6.62
CA LEU A 204 -6.31 6.50 -8.04
C LEU A 204 -7.18 5.33 -8.49
N LYS A 205 -7.82 5.51 -9.65
CA LYS A 205 -8.49 4.45 -10.37
C LYS A 205 -7.67 4.04 -11.58
N CYS A 206 -7.74 2.76 -11.92
CA CYS A 206 -7.18 2.24 -13.16
C CYS A 206 -8.34 1.85 -14.07
N ASP A 207 -8.60 2.68 -15.09
CA ASP A 207 -9.77 2.49 -15.98
C ASP A 207 -9.54 1.39 -17.02
N HIS A 208 -8.30 0.93 -17.19
CA HIS A 208 -7.92 -0.05 -18.21
C HIS A 208 -7.08 -1.18 -17.60
N GLN A 209 -7.48 -2.42 -17.88
CA GLN A 209 -6.73 -3.62 -17.56
C GLN A 209 -6.30 -4.30 -18.85
N ARG A 210 -5.06 -4.83 -18.91
CA ARG A 210 -4.67 -5.69 -20.02
C ARG A 210 -5.51 -6.96 -19.98
N VAL A 211 -6.31 -7.19 -21.01
CA VAL A 211 -6.90 -8.50 -21.28
C VAL A 211 -5.79 -9.37 -21.85
N PHE A 212 -5.29 -10.32 -21.06
CA PHE A 212 -4.47 -11.39 -21.60
C PHE A 212 -5.40 -12.35 -22.34
N VAL A 213 -5.39 -12.29 -23.67
CA VAL A 213 -5.99 -13.35 -24.47
C VAL A 213 -5.10 -14.57 -24.27
N GLY A 214 -5.61 -15.57 -23.54
CA GLY A 214 -4.91 -16.84 -23.32
C GLY A 214 -4.52 -17.47 -24.65
N ASP A 215 -3.36 -18.15 -24.63
CA ASP A 215 -2.70 -18.73 -25.78
C ASP A 215 -3.68 -19.37 -26.77
N PHE A 216 -3.59 -18.96 -28.04
CA PHE A 216 -4.22 -19.71 -29.12
C PHE A 216 -3.50 -21.05 -29.19
N ASP A 217 -4.18 -22.13 -28.81
CA ASP A 217 -3.77 -23.49 -29.11
C ASP A 217 -3.57 -23.59 -30.64
N TYR A 218 -2.30 -23.69 -31.07
CA TYR A 218 -1.87 -24.00 -32.44
C TYR A 218 -1.37 -25.43 -32.53
#